data_AF-A0A0Q8FX43-F1
#
_entry.id   AF-A0A0Q8FX43-F1
#
_cell.length_a   1.000
_cell.length_b   1.000
_cell.length_c   1.000
_cell.angle_alpha   90.00
_cell.angle_beta   90.00
_cell.angle_gamma   90.00
#
_symmetry.space_group_name_H-M   'P 1'
#
loop_
_entity.id
_entity.type
_entity.pdbx_description
1 polymer ?
#
loop_
_entity_poly.entity_id
_entity_poly.type
_entity_poly.pdbx_seq_one_letter_code
_entity_poly.pdbx_strand_id
1 'polypeptide(L)'
;MLLSCASFGAQAAPDPVTLTDADRKEFHEAMISNVMMRGLMEADPAGFKAFEDGLLSDLAAGKIDQNGARKRGYEFAVSARAKLMSAVNKAPDDEYLVFANAQLSAMKVLSRYNTRACYEFVESGGISDDTSSTLGPALSVEIEKIGVAQVAAARAGSTSPVDRQPATDKEAEAALQSFTDLGGDLYWLKSLNDKTTDTLTAEQRCDGAIKWVSALLAQPKATAARLLTDE
;
A
#
# COMPACT_ATOMS: atom_id res chain seq x y z
N MET A 1 -26.32 10.91 17.52
CA MET A 1 -27.66 10.28 17.67
C MET A 1 -27.60 8.90 17.06
N LEU A 2 -28.12 7.90 17.79
CA LEU A 2 -28.18 6.49 17.42
C LEU A 2 -29.14 6.28 16.24
N LEU A 3 -28.74 5.55 15.19
CA LEU A 3 -29.67 5.05 14.17
C LEU A 3 -29.56 3.53 14.00
N SER A 4 -30.57 2.92 14.62
CA SER A 4 -31.12 1.57 14.54
C SER A 4 -30.90 0.81 13.23
N CYS A 5 -30.60 -0.49 13.38
CA CYS A 5 -30.73 -1.50 12.35
C CYS A 5 -32.20 -1.60 11.89
N ALA A 6 -32.46 -1.41 10.59
CA ALA A 6 -33.72 -1.75 9.95
C ALA A 6 -33.46 -2.47 8.62
N SER A 7 -34.36 -3.39 8.31
CA SER A 7 -34.34 -4.47 7.33
C SER A 7 -33.99 -4.06 5.88
N PHE A 8 -33.23 -4.94 5.19
CA PHE A 8 -32.89 -4.86 3.77
C PHE A 8 -34.12 -5.05 2.86
N GLY A 9 -34.93 -3.99 2.70
CA GLY A 9 -35.72 -3.79 1.48
C GLY A 9 -34.85 -3.09 0.43
N ALA A 10 -35.16 -3.27 -0.86
CA ALA A 10 -34.50 -2.53 -1.93
C ALA A 10 -34.63 -1.02 -1.66
N GLN A 11 -33.53 -0.40 -1.18
CA GLN A 11 -33.48 1.02 -0.91
C GLN A 11 -33.51 1.75 -2.24
N ALA A 12 -34.56 2.56 -2.43
CA ALA A 12 -34.55 3.61 -3.45
C ALA A 12 -33.27 4.43 -3.28
N ALA A 13 -32.66 4.83 -4.39
CA ALA A 13 -31.51 5.74 -4.35
C ALA A 13 -31.88 6.95 -3.48
N PRO A 14 -31.03 7.35 -2.51
CA PRO A 14 -31.34 8.46 -1.63
C PRO A 14 -31.62 9.73 -2.44
N ASP A 15 -32.59 10.53 -1.98
CA ASP A 15 -32.92 11.79 -2.62
C ASP A 15 -31.68 12.70 -2.67
N PRO A 16 -31.48 13.45 -3.77
CA PRO A 16 -30.35 14.37 -3.88
C PRO A 16 -30.32 15.38 -2.71
N VAL A 17 -29.18 15.49 -2.05
CA VAL A 17 -28.93 16.43 -0.95
C VAL A 17 -28.10 17.60 -1.47
N THR A 18 -28.43 18.82 -1.08
CA THR A 18 -27.57 19.98 -1.36
C THR A 18 -26.47 20.04 -0.31
N LEU A 19 -25.21 19.91 -0.73
CA LEU A 19 -24.05 20.03 0.18
C LEU A 19 -23.79 21.47 0.57
N THR A 20 -23.62 21.71 1.87
CA THR A 20 -23.17 22.98 2.41
C THR A 20 -21.64 23.04 2.51
N ASP A 21 -21.09 24.23 2.69
CA ASP A 21 -19.65 24.40 2.99
C ASP A 21 -19.25 23.74 4.32
N ALA A 22 -20.19 23.64 5.27
CA ALA A 22 -19.97 22.94 6.54
C ALA A 22 -19.81 21.43 6.33
N ASP A 23 -20.65 20.81 5.49
CA ASP A 23 -20.55 19.37 5.18
C ASP A 23 -19.23 19.03 4.49
N ARG A 24 -18.79 19.91 3.56
CA ARG A 24 -17.50 19.77 2.88
C ARG A 24 -16.34 19.87 3.86
N LYS A 25 -16.40 20.85 4.77
CA LYS A 25 -15.37 21.03 5.80
C LYS A 25 -15.31 19.83 6.76
N GLU A 26 -16.45 19.31 7.20
CA GLU A 26 -16.50 18.13 8.08
C GLU A 26 -15.92 16.89 7.39
N PHE A 27 -16.29 16.66 6.12
CA PHE A 27 -15.72 15.57 5.33
C PHE A 27 -14.20 15.70 5.19
N HIS A 28 -13.73 16.90 4.87
CA HIS A 28 -12.30 17.20 4.76
C HIS A 28 -11.56 16.90 6.07
N GLU A 29 -12.07 17.41 7.20
CA GLU A 29 -11.52 17.21 8.54
C GLU A 29 -11.50 15.72 8.92
N ALA A 30 -12.55 14.98 8.61
CA ALA A 30 -12.62 13.54 8.82
C ALA A 30 -11.56 12.79 8.01
N MET A 31 -11.33 13.18 6.75
CA MET A 31 -10.34 12.56 5.89
C MET A 31 -8.91 12.83 6.36
N ILE A 32 -8.56 14.08 6.69
CA ILE A 32 -7.19 14.43 7.13
C ILE A 32 -6.88 13.97 8.57
N SER A 33 -7.90 13.53 9.32
CA SER A 33 -7.70 12.90 10.64
C SER A 33 -6.91 11.59 10.52
N ASN A 34 -7.02 10.89 9.39
CA ASN A 34 -6.24 9.71 9.05
C ASN A 34 -4.85 10.13 8.52
N VAL A 35 -3.78 9.55 9.09
CA VAL A 35 -2.39 9.90 8.76
C VAL A 35 -2.05 9.59 7.30
N MET A 36 -2.54 8.47 6.76
CA MET A 36 -2.32 8.10 5.37
C MET A 36 -3.02 9.08 4.43
N MET A 37 -4.29 9.41 4.67
CA MET A 37 -5.03 10.39 3.85
C MET A 37 -4.40 11.79 3.90
N ARG A 38 -3.94 12.23 5.08
CA ARG A 38 -3.19 13.48 5.23
C ARG A 38 -1.93 13.48 4.38
N GLY A 39 -1.17 12.39 4.43
CA GLY A 39 0.03 12.21 3.61
C GLY A 39 -0.23 12.25 2.11
N LEU A 40 -1.29 11.58 1.66
CA LEU A 40 -1.70 11.61 0.26
C LEU A 40 -2.11 13.02 -0.18
N MET A 41 -2.82 13.76 0.68
CA MET A 41 -3.19 15.15 0.43
C MET A 41 -1.95 16.05 0.34
N GLU A 42 -0.98 15.91 1.25
CA GLU A 42 0.26 16.71 1.23
C GLU A 42 1.05 16.49 -0.06
N ALA A 43 1.03 15.26 -0.59
CA ALA A 43 1.79 14.90 -1.77
C ALA A 43 1.10 15.20 -3.12
N ASP A 44 -0.23 15.16 -3.18
CA ASP A 44 -1.01 15.55 -4.36
C ASP A 44 -2.25 16.39 -3.97
N PRO A 45 -2.07 17.65 -3.54
CA PRO A 45 -3.18 18.47 -3.06
C PRO A 45 -4.26 18.69 -4.12
N ALA A 46 -3.86 18.85 -5.38
CA ALA A 46 -4.78 19.06 -6.49
C ALA A 46 -5.57 17.79 -6.82
N GLY A 47 -4.92 16.62 -6.85
CA GLY A 47 -5.58 15.34 -7.04
C GLY A 47 -6.53 15.00 -5.91
N PHE A 48 -6.14 15.26 -4.65
CA PHE A 48 -7.01 15.08 -3.49
C PHE A 48 -8.25 15.98 -3.57
N LYS A 49 -8.08 17.26 -3.90
CA LYS A 49 -9.21 18.18 -4.06
C LYS A 49 -10.18 17.73 -5.15
N ALA A 50 -9.67 17.32 -6.31
CA ALA A 50 -10.50 16.82 -7.40
C ALA A 50 -11.28 15.54 -7.00
N PHE A 51 -10.63 14.65 -6.25
CA PHE A 51 -11.28 13.47 -5.67
C PHE A 51 -12.39 13.84 -4.68
N GLU A 52 -12.10 14.72 -3.72
CA GLU A 52 -13.05 15.17 -2.70
C GLU A 52 -14.28 15.85 -3.33
N ASP A 53 -14.06 16.79 -4.25
CA ASP A 53 -15.14 17.50 -4.95
C ASP A 53 -16.02 16.54 -5.75
N GLY A 54 -15.41 15.58 -6.47
CA GLY A 54 -16.12 14.60 -7.28
C GLY A 54 -16.88 13.56 -6.46
N LEU A 55 -16.29 13.07 -5.37
CA LEU A 55 -16.91 12.10 -4.45
C LEU A 55 -18.15 12.71 -3.78
N LEU A 56 -17.98 13.90 -3.20
CA LEU A 56 -19.05 14.62 -2.53
C LEU A 56 -20.17 14.97 -3.50
N SER A 57 -19.84 15.50 -4.69
CA SER A 57 -20.86 15.84 -5.70
C SER A 57 -21.70 14.64 -6.13
N ASP A 58 -21.10 13.46 -6.30
CA ASP A 58 -21.82 12.28 -6.77
C ASP A 58 -22.64 11.62 -5.65
N LEU A 59 -22.16 11.65 -4.39
CA LEU A 59 -22.94 11.26 -3.21
C LEU A 59 -24.17 12.15 -3.04
N ALA A 60 -23.96 13.46 -3.12
CA ALA A 60 -25.01 14.47 -3.00
C ALA A 60 -26.07 14.35 -4.10
N ALA A 61 -25.67 13.98 -5.32
CA ALA A 61 -26.59 13.75 -6.42
C ALA A 61 -27.25 12.36 -6.41
N GLY A 62 -26.98 11.51 -5.40
CA GLY A 62 -27.49 10.14 -5.32
C GLY A 62 -26.96 9.21 -6.42
N LYS A 63 -25.89 9.60 -7.13
CA LYS A 63 -25.31 8.82 -8.25
C LYS A 63 -24.49 7.62 -7.77
N ILE A 64 -23.97 7.71 -6.55
CA ILE A 64 -23.24 6.62 -5.89
C ILE A 64 -23.81 6.42 -4.49
N ASP A 65 -23.84 5.15 -4.06
CA ASP A 65 -24.15 4.77 -2.69
C ASP A 65 -22.86 4.71 -1.85
N GLN A 66 -22.97 4.25 -0.60
CA GLN A 66 -21.83 4.09 0.31
C GLN A 66 -20.79 3.09 -0.23
N ASN A 67 -21.22 2.05 -0.95
CA ASN A 67 -20.31 1.09 -1.58
C ASN A 67 -19.53 1.75 -2.73
N GLY A 68 -20.20 2.55 -3.55
CA GLY A 68 -19.57 3.34 -4.60
C GLY A 68 -18.57 4.36 -4.04
N ALA A 69 -18.89 4.99 -2.91
CA ALA A 69 -17.97 5.89 -2.22
C ALA A 69 -16.73 5.16 -1.69
N ARG A 70 -16.91 3.99 -1.04
CA ARG A 70 -15.80 3.13 -0.58
C ARG A 70 -14.88 2.74 -1.73
N LYS A 71 -15.46 2.27 -2.85
CA LYS A 71 -14.70 1.87 -4.04
C LYS A 71 -13.87 3.03 -4.61
N ARG A 72 -14.46 4.21 -4.74
CA ARG A 72 -13.72 5.40 -5.20
C ARG A 72 -12.61 5.82 -4.24
N GLY A 73 -12.85 5.74 -2.92
CA GLY A 73 -11.82 5.97 -1.92
C GLY A 73 -10.64 5.01 -2.06
N TYR A 74 -10.92 3.71 -2.27
CA TYR A 74 -9.91 2.71 -2.53
C TYR A 74 -9.12 3.01 -3.83
N GLU A 75 -9.81 3.32 -4.93
CA GLU A 75 -9.18 3.66 -6.22
C GLU A 75 -8.28 4.90 -6.09
N PHE A 76 -8.73 5.93 -5.39
CA PHE A 76 -7.93 7.12 -5.10
C PHE A 76 -6.68 6.75 -4.29
N ALA A 77 -6.82 5.99 -3.21
CA ALA A 77 -5.70 5.58 -2.37
C ALA A 77 -4.68 4.71 -3.11
N VAL A 78 -5.11 3.80 -3.99
CA VAL A 78 -4.22 3.02 -4.87
C VAL A 78 -3.46 3.94 -5.83
N SER A 79 -4.17 4.83 -6.54
CA SER A 79 -3.55 5.75 -7.49
C SER A 79 -2.56 6.70 -6.82
N ALA A 80 -2.94 7.26 -5.68
CA ALA A 80 -2.09 8.19 -4.93
C ALA A 80 -0.82 7.48 -4.44
N ARG A 81 -0.92 6.27 -3.85
CA ARG A 81 0.25 5.48 -3.45
C ARG A 81 1.20 5.19 -4.62
N ALA A 82 0.67 4.86 -5.79
CA ALA A 82 1.50 4.63 -6.98
C ALA A 82 2.29 5.89 -7.38
N LYS A 83 1.68 7.08 -7.31
CA LYS A 83 2.38 8.36 -7.57
C LYS A 83 3.51 8.63 -6.58
N LEU A 84 3.33 8.25 -5.30
CA LEU A 84 4.32 8.45 -4.24
C LEU A 84 5.59 7.62 -4.45
N MET A 85 5.52 6.47 -5.12
CA MET A 85 6.65 5.54 -5.22
C MET A 85 7.91 6.17 -5.81
N SER A 86 7.76 7.09 -6.77
CA SER A 86 8.91 7.82 -7.35
C SER A 86 9.65 8.69 -6.33
N ALA A 87 8.93 9.24 -5.34
CA ALA A 87 9.52 9.99 -4.24
C ALA A 87 10.05 9.06 -3.14
N VAL A 88 9.32 7.98 -2.84
CA VAL A 88 9.78 6.93 -1.88
C VAL A 88 11.15 6.40 -2.28
N ASN A 89 11.35 6.05 -3.56
CA ASN A 89 12.64 5.52 -4.06
C ASN A 89 13.80 6.51 -3.94
N LYS A 90 13.50 7.80 -3.72
CA LYS A 90 14.50 8.87 -3.49
C LYS A 90 14.64 9.25 -2.01
N ALA A 91 13.87 8.64 -1.10
CA ALA A 91 14.01 8.89 0.33
C ALA A 91 15.43 8.57 0.81
N PRO A 92 15.96 9.22 1.85
CA PRO A 92 17.21 8.78 2.48
C PRO A 92 17.09 7.35 3.03
N ASP A 93 18.23 6.68 3.22
CA ASP A 93 18.27 5.24 3.52
C ASP A 93 17.48 4.86 4.76
N ASP A 94 17.51 5.67 5.82
CA ASP A 94 16.81 5.34 7.06
C ASP A 94 15.29 5.34 6.87
N GLU A 95 14.73 6.36 6.22
CA GLU A 95 13.29 6.45 5.94
C GLU A 95 12.84 5.41 4.91
N TYR A 96 13.66 5.16 3.89
CA TYR A 96 13.38 4.12 2.89
C TYR A 96 13.35 2.73 3.54
N LEU A 97 14.31 2.41 4.40
CA LEU A 97 14.35 1.11 5.07
C LEU A 97 13.26 0.98 6.15
N VAL A 98 12.79 2.07 6.77
CA VAL A 98 11.59 2.02 7.64
C VAL A 98 10.37 1.58 6.83
N PHE A 99 10.19 2.10 5.61
CA PHE A 99 9.14 1.66 4.71
C PHE A 99 9.28 0.19 4.30
N ALA A 100 10.47 -0.23 3.85
CA ALA A 100 10.72 -1.63 3.47
C ALA A 100 10.50 -2.61 4.64
N ASN A 101 10.91 -2.25 5.86
CA ASN A 101 10.64 -3.04 7.06
C ASN A 101 9.15 -3.12 7.40
N ALA A 102 8.39 -2.05 7.18
CA ALA A 102 6.93 -2.07 7.37
C ALA A 102 6.26 -3.04 6.37
N GLN A 103 6.72 -3.07 5.10
CA GLN A 103 6.26 -4.04 4.12
C GLN A 103 6.60 -5.48 4.55
N LEU A 104 7.83 -5.74 5.00
CA LEU A 104 8.23 -7.06 5.48
C LEU A 104 7.42 -7.51 6.71
N SER A 105 7.17 -6.61 7.65
CA SER A 105 6.31 -6.88 8.81
C SER A 105 4.91 -7.29 8.37
N ALA A 106 4.30 -6.52 7.48
CA ALA A 106 2.96 -6.82 6.98
C ALA A 106 2.91 -8.15 6.23
N MET A 107 3.90 -8.46 5.37
CA MET A 107 3.97 -9.76 4.69
C MET A 107 4.04 -10.92 5.70
N LYS A 108 4.87 -10.81 6.74
CA LYS A 108 4.99 -11.83 7.79
C LYS A 108 3.71 -12.02 8.61
N VAL A 109 2.89 -10.99 8.74
CA VAL A 109 1.58 -11.10 9.41
C VAL A 109 0.55 -11.68 8.44
N LEU A 110 0.45 -11.15 7.22
CA LEU A 110 -0.46 -11.63 6.18
C LEU A 110 -0.24 -13.12 5.90
N SER A 111 1.00 -13.60 5.84
CA SER A 111 1.30 -15.02 5.61
C SER A 111 0.66 -15.96 6.64
N ARG A 112 0.49 -15.51 7.88
CA ARG A 112 -0.06 -16.31 8.98
C ARG A 112 -1.59 -16.37 8.96
N TYR A 113 -2.24 -15.31 8.46
CA TYR A 113 -3.69 -15.13 8.61
C TYR A 113 -4.44 -15.16 7.27
N ASN A 114 -3.79 -14.79 6.17
CA ASN A 114 -4.37 -14.75 4.82
C ASN A 114 -3.25 -14.79 3.76
N THR A 115 -2.89 -16.00 3.33
CA THR A 115 -1.86 -16.21 2.29
C THR A 115 -2.22 -15.59 0.95
N ARG A 116 -3.53 -15.48 0.64
CA ARG A 116 -4.00 -14.74 -0.54
C ARG A 116 -3.62 -13.26 -0.47
N ALA A 117 -3.91 -12.62 0.66
CA ALA A 117 -3.56 -11.22 0.86
C ALA A 117 -2.04 -10.99 0.84
N CYS A 118 -1.26 -11.95 1.33
CA CYS A 118 0.19 -11.87 1.26
C CYS A 118 0.70 -11.88 -0.19
N TYR A 119 0.29 -12.84 -1.03
CA TYR A 119 0.79 -12.87 -2.41
C TYR A 119 0.27 -11.69 -3.24
N GLU A 120 -0.99 -11.26 -3.03
CA GLU A 120 -1.51 -10.06 -3.71
C GLU A 120 -0.66 -8.84 -3.38
N PHE A 121 -0.33 -8.68 -2.09
CA PHE A 121 0.53 -7.59 -1.63
C PHE A 121 1.91 -7.62 -2.29
N VAL A 122 2.52 -8.81 -2.41
CA VAL A 122 3.82 -9.01 -3.06
C VAL A 122 3.77 -8.66 -4.56
N GLU A 123 2.81 -9.22 -5.30
CA GLU A 123 2.80 -9.10 -6.76
C GLU A 123 2.24 -7.75 -7.25
N SER A 124 1.35 -7.13 -6.48
CA SER A 124 0.62 -5.92 -6.90
C SER A 124 1.00 -4.66 -6.11
N GLY A 125 1.93 -4.77 -5.14
CA GLY A 125 2.27 -3.67 -4.23
C GLY A 125 1.11 -3.24 -3.33
N GLY A 126 0.10 -4.10 -3.17
CA GLY A 126 -1.14 -3.82 -2.47
C GLY A 126 -2.11 -5.01 -2.53
N ILE A 127 -3.18 -4.94 -1.76
CA ILE A 127 -4.25 -5.95 -1.73
C ILE A 127 -5.44 -5.47 -2.55
N SER A 128 -6.18 -6.39 -3.18
CA SER A 128 -7.41 -6.05 -3.91
C SER A 128 -8.51 -5.51 -2.99
N ASP A 129 -9.51 -4.80 -3.55
CA ASP A 129 -10.69 -4.34 -2.80
C ASP A 129 -11.43 -5.52 -2.14
N ASP A 130 -11.58 -6.63 -2.88
CA ASP A 130 -12.15 -7.89 -2.39
C ASP A 130 -11.40 -8.40 -1.15
N THR A 131 -10.08 -8.56 -1.25
CA THR A 131 -9.24 -8.97 -0.12
C THR A 131 -9.33 -7.98 1.04
N SER A 132 -9.26 -6.67 0.75
CA SER A 132 -9.32 -5.62 1.78
C SER A 132 -10.62 -5.64 2.58
N SER A 133 -11.73 -5.98 1.93
CA SER A 133 -13.06 -6.03 2.55
C SER A 133 -13.25 -7.21 3.51
N THR A 134 -12.35 -8.19 3.47
CA THR A 134 -12.37 -9.41 4.31
C THR A 134 -11.29 -9.42 5.38
N LEU A 135 -10.45 -8.37 5.45
CA LEU A 135 -9.40 -8.27 6.45
C LEU A 135 -9.98 -8.00 7.84
N GLY A 136 -9.53 -8.80 8.82
CA GLY A 136 -9.80 -8.52 10.23
C GLY A 136 -9.01 -7.30 10.74
N PRO A 137 -9.42 -6.69 11.88
CA PRO A 137 -8.80 -5.46 12.40
C PRO A 137 -7.28 -5.53 12.58
N ALA A 138 -6.75 -6.70 12.96
CA ALA A 138 -5.32 -6.90 13.14
C ALA A 138 -4.52 -6.75 11.83
N LEU A 139 -5.10 -7.17 10.69
CA LEU A 139 -4.46 -7.04 9.38
C LEU A 139 -4.58 -5.61 8.87
N SER A 140 -5.70 -4.93 9.13
CA SER A 140 -5.89 -3.52 8.78
C SER A 140 -4.83 -2.61 9.44
N VAL A 141 -4.45 -2.89 10.69
CA VAL A 141 -3.39 -2.15 11.39
C VAL A 141 -2.03 -2.31 10.71
N GLU A 142 -1.69 -3.51 10.21
CA GLU A 142 -0.43 -3.72 9.49
C GLU A 142 -0.40 -3.00 8.14
N ILE A 143 -1.52 -2.99 7.41
CA ILE A 143 -1.64 -2.22 6.16
C ILE A 143 -1.54 -0.71 6.42
N GLU A 144 -2.12 -0.22 7.51
CA GLU A 144 -2.00 1.19 7.89
C GLU A 144 -0.55 1.58 8.20
N LYS A 145 0.21 0.74 8.90
CA LYS A 145 1.65 0.97 9.18
C LYS A 145 2.45 1.17 7.89
N ILE A 146 2.17 0.36 6.86
CA ILE A 146 2.80 0.52 5.55
C ILE A 146 2.48 1.90 4.96
N GLY A 147 1.20 2.28 4.96
CA GLY A 147 0.76 3.57 4.43
C GLY A 147 1.43 4.76 5.13
N VAL A 148 1.55 4.71 6.46
CA VAL A 148 2.25 5.73 7.25
C VAL A 148 3.74 5.79 6.89
N ALA A 149 4.41 4.64 6.82
CA ALA A 149 5.83 4.59 6.47
C ALA A 149 6.09 5.04 5.02
N GLN A 150 5.19 4.70 4.09
CA GLN A 150 5.26 5.10 2.69
C GLN A 150 5.14 6.62 2.55
N VAL A 151 4.18 7.24 3.24
CA VAL A 151 4.03 8.70 3.27
C VAL A 151 5.27 9.38 3.86
N ALA A 152 5.81 8.86 4.96
CA ALA A 152 7.00 9.41 5.60
C ALA A 152 8.21 9.35 4.66
N ALA A 153 8.45 8.20 4.01
CA ALA A 153 9.51 8.04 3.02
C ALA A 153 9.30 8.95 1.81
N ALA A 154 8.08 9.02 1.27
CA ALA A 154 7.76 9.89 0.14
C ALA A 154 8.08 11.36 0.46
N ARG A 155 7.67 11.84 1.63
CA ARG A 155 7.97 13.20 2.09
C ARG A 155 9.48 13.42 2.18
N ALA A 156 10.21 12.51 2.82
CA ALA A 156 11.66 12.61 2.96
C ALA A 156 12.36 12.63 1.58
N GLY A 157 11.91 11.80 0.63
CA GLY A 157 12.47 11.78 -0.73
C GLY A 157 12.09 12.98 -1.58
N SER A 158 10.96 13.63 -1.33
CA SER A 158 10.63 14.91 -1.95
C SER A 158 11.48 16.05 -1.37
N THR A 159 11.79 16.05 -0.07
CA THR A 159 12.52 17.14 0.59
C THR A 159 14.04 16.98 0.55
N SER A 160 14.54 15.74 0.52
CA SER A 160 15.96 15.40 0.61
C SER A 160 16.24 14.19 -0.28
N PRO A 161 16.09 14.34 -1.62
CA PRO A 161 16.25 13.24 -2.55
C PRO A 161 17.68 12.71 -2.54
N VAL A 162 17.81 11.39 -2.54
CA VAL A 162 19.07 10.67 -2.73
C VAL A 162 19.06 10.02 -4.11
N ASP A 163 20.13 10.20 -4.86
CA ASP A 163 20.41 9.44 -6.09
C ASP A 163 21.29 8.24 -5.74
N ARG A 164 20.70 7.04 -5.75
CA ARG A 164 21.40 5.81 -5.41
C ARG A 164 22.08 5.28 -6.65
N GLN A 165 23.35 4.90 -6.50
CA GLN A 165 23.99 4.07 -7.52
C GLN A 165 23.32 2.69 -7.54
N PRO A 166 23.30 2.00 -8.69
CA PRO A 166 22.85 0.61 -8.75
C PRO A 166 23.66 -0.28 -7.79
N ALA A 167 23.06 -1.35 -7.32
CA ALA A 167 23.76 -2.40 -6.61
C ALA A 167 24.83 -3.04 -7.50
N THR A 168 25.96 -3.39 -6.90
CA THR A 168 27.02 -4.12 -7.60
C THR A 168 26.71 -5.62 -7.68
N ASP A 169 27.30 -6.33 -8.65
CA ASP A 169 27.15 -7.78 -8.78
C ASP A 169 27.49 -8.52 -7.47
N LYS A 170 28.54 -8.09 -6.77
CA LYS A 170 28.95 -8.67 -5.48
C LYS A 170 27.88 -8.49 -4.39
N GLU A 171 27.16 -7.38 -4.40
CA GLU A 171 26.06 -7.13 -3.47
C GLU A 171 24.85 -8.00 -3.80
N ALA A 172 24.53 -8.16 -5.09
CA ALA A 172 23.49 -9.08 -5.54
C ALA A 172 23.83 -10.53 -5.18
N GLU A 173 25.07 -10.97 -5.38
CA GLU A 173 25.55 -12.30 -4.96
C GLU A 173 25.44 -12.51 -3.45
N ALA A 174 25.78 -11.50 -2.64
CA ALA A 174 25.63 -11.58 -1.18
C ALA A 174 24.16 -11.69 -0.75
N ALA A 175 23.26 -10.97 -1.42
CA ALA A 175 21.82 -11.09 -1.19
C ALA A 175 21.27 -12.46 -1.60
N LEU A 176 21.71 -13.01 -2.75
CA LEU A 176 21.36 -14.36 -3.20
C LEU A 176 21.83 -15.44 -2.23
N GLN A 177 23.06 -15.30 -1.71
CA GLN A 177 23.57 -16.21 -0.70
C GLN A 177 22.72 -16.13 0.58
N SER A 178 22.44 -14.91 1.07
CA SER A 178 21.58 -14.72 2.24
C SER A 178 20.17 -15.28 2.02
N PHE A 179 19.62 -15.20 0.82
CA PHE A 179 18.32 -15.79 0.48
C PHE A 179 18.36 -17.32 0.58
N THR A 180 19.41 -17.94 0.06
CA THR A 180 19.61 -19.39 0.13
C THR A 180 19.83 -19.85 1.57
N ASP A 181 20.59 -19.09 2.38
CA ASP A 181 20.82 -19.37 3.80
C ASP A 181 19.52 -19.30 4.63
N LEU A 182 18.56 -18.46 4.21
CA LEU A 182 17.21 -18.38 4.77
C LEU A 182 16.27 -19.50 4.28
N GLY A 183 16.79 -20.47 3.49
CA GLY A 183 16.00 -21.54 2.89
C GLY A 183 15.12 -21.06 1.73
N GLY A 184 15.56 -20.02 1.03
CA GLY A 184 14.94 -19.54 -0.20
C GLY A 184 15.15 -20.50 -1.37
N ASP A 185 14.14 -20.62 -2.22
CA ASP A 185 14.19 -21.45 -3.42
C ASP A 185 14.65 -20.62 -4.63
N LEU A 186 15.79 -20.95 -5.24
CA LEU A 186 16.28 -20.26 -6.43
C LEU A 186 15.33 -20.43 -7.64
N TYR A 187 14.51 -21.48 -7.67
CA TYR A 187 13.45 -21.62 -8.67
C TYR A 187 12.42 -20.49 -8.51
N TRP A 188 12.09 -20.08 -7.29
CA TRP A 188 11.18 -18.96 -7.05
C TRP A 188 11.72 -17.65 -7.64
N LEU A 189 13.00 -17.33 -7.43
CA LEU A 189 13.64 -16.15 -8.03
C LEU A 189 13.63 -16.22 -9.56
N LYS A 190 13.90 -17.40 -10.12
CA LYS A 190 13.82 -17.62 -11.56
C LYS A 190 12.39 -17.40 -12.08
N SER A 191 11.37 -17.89 -11.38
CA SER A 191 9.96 -17.71 -11.76
C SER A 191 9.53 -16.25 -11.76
N LEU A 192 10.08 -15.41 -10.86
CA LEU A 192 9.86 -13.96 -10.91
C LEU A 192 10.45 -13.35 -12.19
N ASN A 193 11.72 -13.64 -12.48
CA ASN A 193 12.41 -13.12 -13.67
C ASN A 193 11.72 -13.56 -14.97
N ASP A 194 11.31 -14.83 -15.03
CA ASP A 194 10.67 -15.42 -16.20
C ASP A 194 9.17 -15.07 -16.30
N LYS A 195 8.62 -14.33 -15.32
CA LYS A 195 7.18 -13.99 -15.20
C LYS A 195 6.28 -15.22 -15.23
N THR A 196 6.73 -16.31 -14.60
CA THR A 196 6.02 -17.60 -14.48
C THR A 196 5.62 -17.90 -13.04
N THR A 197 5.42 -16.86 -12.22
CA THR A 197 4.96 -17.03 -10.84
C THR A 197 3.60 -17.71 -10.76
N ASP A 198 2.80 -17.66 -11.83
CA ASP A 198 1.52 -18.36 -11.99
C ASP A 198 1.61 -19.87 -11.70
N THR A 199 2.79 -20.48 -11.93
CA THR A 199 3.10 -21.88 -11.62
C THR A 199 3.31 -22.19 -10.13
N LEU A 200 3.50 -21.18 -9.29
CA LEU A 200 3.70 -21.30 -7.84
C LEU A 200 2.39 -21.14 -7.07
N THR A 201 2.26 -21.85 -5.94
CA THR A 201 1.13 -21.65 -5.02
C THR A 201 1.21 -20.29 -4.31
N ALA A 202 0.08 -19.78 -3.84
CA ALA A 202 0.03 -18.56 -3.03
C ALA A 202 1.00 -18.58 -1.83
N GLU A 203 1.13 -19.73 -1.17
CA GLU A 203 2.04 -19.93 -0.04
C GLU A 203 3.51 -19.84 -0.48
N GLN A 204 3.89 -20.52 -1.56
CA GLN A 204 5.24 -20.45 -2.13
C GLN A 204 5.61 -19.02 -2.55
N ARG A 205 4.67 -18.29 -3.17
CA ARG A 205 4.88 -16.90 -3.57
C ARG A 205 5.15 -16.00 -2.36
N CYS A 206 4.29 -16.10 -1.36
CA CYS A 206 4.39 -15.31 -0.13
C CYS A 206 5.67 -15.64 0.68
N ASP A 207 5.97 -16.92 0.89
CA ASP A 207 7.15 -17.36 1.63
C ASP A 207 8.45 -16.95 0.93
N GLY A 208 8.53 -17.16 -0.39
CA GLY A 208 9.67 -16.71 -1.19
C GLY A 208 9.90 -15.20 -1.10
N ALA A 209 8.83 -14.39 -1.17
CA ALA A 209 8.94 -12.94 -1.06
C ALA A 209 9.40 -12.48 0.32
N ILE A 210 8.88 -13.09 1.40
CA ILE A 210 9.32 -12.79 2.76
C ILE A 210 10.81 -13.09 2.92
N LYS A 211 11.28 -14.23 2.42
CA LYS A 211 12.69 -14.62 2.49
C LYS A 211 13.55 -13.69 1.65
N TRP A 212 13.11 -13.34 0.45
CA TRP A 212 13.84 -12.43 -0.45
C TRP A 212 14.00 -11.05 0.17
N VAL A 213 12.91 -10.41 0.57
CA VAL A 213 12.98 -9.08 1.21
C VAL A 213 13.74 -9.14 2.54
N SER A 214 13.65 -10.25 3.31
CA SER A 214 14.48 -10.44 4.50
C SER A 214 15.98 -10.53 4.16
N ALA A 215 16.35 -11.19 3.06
CA ALA A 215 17.73 -11.32 2.60
C ALA A 215 18.31 -9.97 2.15
N LEU A 216 17.50 -9.15 1.45
CA LEU A 216 17.89 -7.80 1.06
C LEU A 216 18.08 -6.89 2.28
N LEU A 217 17.14 -6.93 3.23
CA LEU A 217 17.20 -6.14 4.47
C LEU A 217 18.29 -6.60 5.45
N ALA A 218 18.82 -7.82 5.31
CA ALA A 218 19.94 -8.31 6.09
C ALA A 218 21.31 -7.76 5.61
N GLN A 219 21.37 -7.15 4.42
CA GLN A 219 22.58 -6.52 3.90
C GLN A 219 22.91 -5.22 4.66
N PRO A 220 24.15 -4.69 4.54
CA PRO A 220 24.48 -3.37 5.07
C PRO A 220 23.49 -2.30 4.57
N LYS A 221 23.12 -1.34 5.42
CA LYS A 221 22.05 -0.34 5.16
C LYS A 221 22.06 0.24 3.73
N ALA A 222 23.20 0.79 3.30
CA ALA A 222 23.32 1.41 1.99
C ALA A 222 23.16 0.40 0.83
N THR A 223 23.61 -0.84 1.03
CA THR A 223 23.46 -1.94 0.09
C THR A 223 22.01 -2.40 0.02
N ALA A 224 21.34 -2.60 1.17
CA ALA A 224 19.93 -2.96 1.24
C ALA A 224 19.06 -1.92 0.52
N ALA A 225 19.30 -0.64 0.76
CA ALA A 225 18.55 0.44 0.13
C ALA A 225 18.73 0.47 -1.41
N ARG A 226 19.94 0.19 -1.93
CA ARG A 226 20.18 0.05 -3.38
C ARG A 226 19.44 -1.15 -3.97
N LEU A 227 19.62 -2.32 -3.37
CA LEU A 227 19.05 -3.58 -3.86
C LEU A 227 17.51 -3.55 -3.92
N LEU A 228 16.87 -2.90 -2.96
CA LEU A 228 15.41 -2.76 -2.90
C LEU A 228 14.86 -1.70 -3.88
N THR A 229 15.68 -0.76 -4.36
CA THR A 229 15.28 0.26 -5.35
C THR A 229 15.51 -0.16 -6.80
N ASP A 230 16.31 -1.21 -7.05
CA ASP A 230 16.67 -1.69 -8.39
C ASP A 230 15.65 -2.69 -8.98
N GLU A 231 14.56 -2.99 -8.26
CA GLU A 231 13.41 -3.79 -8.72
C GLU A 231 12.33 -2.95 -9.41
#